data_AF-W1Y4W7-F1
#
_entry.id   AF-W1Y4W7-F1
#
_cell.length_a   1.000
_cell.length_b   1.000
_cell.length_c   1.000
_cell.angle_alpha   90.00
_cell.angle_beta   90.00
_cell.angle_gamma   90.00
#
_symmetry.space_group_name_H-M   'P 1'
#
loop_
_entity.id
_entity.type
_entity.pdbx_description
1 polymer ?
#
loop_
_entity_poly.entity_id
_entity_poly.type
_entity_poly.pdbx_seq_one_letter_code
_entity_poly.pdbx_strand_id
1 'polypeptide(L)'
;TSTKAFRELVDEIAMLMGYEVLRDLPLEDVEIETPITKTVQKQLAGKKLAIVPILRAGIGMVDGLLSLVPAAKVGHIGMYRDEETLQPVEYLVKLPEDID
;
A
#
# COMPACT_ATOMS: atom_id res chain seq x y z
N THR A 1 16.90 -10.16 -17.59
CA THR A 1 15.59 -9.49 -17.75
C THR A 1 15.81 -8.06 -18.20
N SER A 2 15.05 -7.55 -19.16
CA SER A 2 15.15 -6.13 -19.53
C SER A 2 14.63 -5.26 -18.38
N THR A 3 15.08 -4.01 -18.28
CA THR A 3 14.60 -3.08 -17.23
C THR A 3 13.08 -2.89 -17.26
N LYS A 4 12.48 -2.92 -18.46
CA LYS A 4 11.02 -2.90 -18.63
C LYS A 4 10.37 -4.11 -17.97
N ALA A 5 10.76 -5.31 -18.39
CA ALA A 5 10.19 -6.56 -17.87
C ALA A 5 10.41 -6.72 -16.36
N PHE A 6 11.54 -6.22 -15.83
CA PHE A 6 11.78 -6.24 -14.39
C PHE A 6 10.77 -5.39 -13.62
N ARG A 7 10.47 -4.17 -14.10
CA ARG A 7 9.47 -3.30 -13.46
C ARG A 7 8.07 -3.90 -13.52
N GLU A 8 7.69 -4.43 -14.68
CA GLU A 8 6.39 -5.10 -14.87
C GLU A 8 6.23 -6.30 -13.91
N LEU A 9 7.26 -7.13 -13.78
CA LEU A 9 7.23 -8.27 -12.85
C LEU A 9 7.16 -7.85 -11.38
N VAL A 10 7.88 -6.79 -10.98
CA VAL A 10 7.82 -6.29 -9.60
C VAL A 10 6.43 -5.75 -9.28
N ASP A 11 5.80 -5.05 -10.24
CA ASP A 11 4.44 -4.53 -10.12
C ASP A 11 3.41 -5.66 -9.95
N GLU A 12 3.48 -6.69 -10.79
CA GLU A 12 2.63 -7.89 -10.69
C GLU A 12 2.81 -8.62 -9.36
N ILE A 13 4.06 -8.81 -8.92
CA ILE A 13 4.36 -9.44 -7.63
C ILE A 13 3.84 -8.58 -6.47
N ALA A 14 3.96 -7.26 -6.55
CA ALA A 14 3.44 -6.34 -5.53
C ALA A 14 1.92 -6.45 -5.40
N MET A 15 1.20 -6.55 -6.52
CA MET A 15 -0.24 -6.81 -6.52
C MET A 15 -0.58 -8.16 -5.89
N LEU A 16 0.11 -9.24 -6.25
CA LEU A 16 -0.14 -10.57 -5.67
C LEU A 16 0.11 -10.60 -4.16
N MET A 17 1.21 -9.99 -3.70
CA MET A 17 1.49 -9.86 -2.27
C MET A 17 0.48 -8.97 -1.56
N GLY A 18 0.07 -7.88 -2.20
CA GLY A 18 -0.93 -6.96 -1.65
C GLY A 18 -2.25 -7.66 -1.34
N TYR A 19 -2.72 -8.55 -2.21
CA TYR A 19 -3.92 -9.34 -1.95
C TYR A 19 -3.81 -10.16 -0.66
N GLU A 20 -2.64 -10.77 -0.40
CA GLU A 20 -2.41 -11.57 0.80
C GLU A 20 -2.25 -10.69 2.05
N VAL A 21 -1.49 -9.60 1.96
CA VAL A 21 -1.23 -8.68 3.08
C VAL A 21 -2.50 -7.97 3.55
N LEU A 22 -3.45 -7.72 2.64
CA LEU A 22 -4.71 -7.04 2.95
C LEU A 22 -5.83 -8.00 3.42
N ARG A 23 -5.57 -9.31 3.51
CA ARG A 23 -6.59 -10.33 3.80
C ARG A 23 -7.29 -10.14 5.14
N ASP A 24 -6.53 -9.75 6.17
CA ASP A 24 -6.99 -9.70 7.56
C ASP A 24 -7.40 -8.28 8.00
N LEU A 25 -7.65 -7.38 7.04
CA LEU A 25 -8.14 -6.05 7.38
C LEU A 25 -9.49 -6.11 8.11
N PRO A 26 -9.68 -5.28 9.15
CA PRO A 26 -10.90 -5.30 9.94
C PRO A 26 -12.10 -4.92 9.07
N LEU A 27 -13.23 -5.56 9.34
CA LEU A 27 -14.50 -5.32 8.65
C LEU A 27 -15.56 -4.85 9.64
N GLU A 28 -16.42 -3.94 9.20
CA GLU A 28 -17.61 -3.49 9.93
C GLU A 28 -18.90 -3.83 9.17
N ASP A 29 -19.98 -4.01 9.92
CA ASP A 29 -21.31 -4.25 9.36
C ASP A 29 -21.98 -2.93 8.98
N VAL A 30 -22.50 -2.86 7.76
CA VAL A 30 -23.24 -1.71 7.25
C VAL A 30 -24.57 -2.17 6.64
N GLU A 31 -25.66 -1.47 6.98
CA GLU A 31 -26.95 -1.69 6.34
C GLU A 31 -26.97 -0.96 4.98
N ILE A 32 -27.24 -1.70 3.92
CA ILE A 32 -27.40 -1.15 2.57
C ILE A 32 -28.78 -1.47 2.01
N GLU A 33 -29.25 -0.62 1.12
CA GLU A 33 -30.46 -0.85 0.34
C GLU A 33 -30.08 -1.28 -1.08
N THR A 34 -30.35 -2.54 -1.42
CA THR A 34 -30.23 -3.00 -2.80
C THR A 34 -31.51 -2.67 -3.57
N PRO A 35 -31.50 -2.72 -4.92
CA PRO A 35 -32.73 -2.54 -5.70
C PRO A 35 -33.87 -3.53 -5.37
N ILE A 36 -33.59 -4.61 -4.63
CA ILE A 36 -34.57 -5.63 -4.25
C ILE A 36 -34.98 -5.50 -2.76
N THR A 37 -34.02 -5.35 -1.85
CA THR A 37 -34.28 -5.33 -0.40
C THR A 37 -33.11 -4.73 0.40
N LYS A 38 -33.39 -4.37 1.65
CA LYS A 38 -32.36 -4.03 2.65
C LYS A 38 -31.64 -5.27 3.15
N THR A 39 -30.34 -5.15 3.39
CA THR A 39 -29.48 -6.23 3.90
C THR A 39 -28.26 -5.65 4.63
N VAL A 40 -27.66 -6.44 5.51
CA VAL A 40 -26.40 -6.10 6.20
C VAL A 40 -25.24 -6.72 5.43
N GLN A 41 -24.24 -5.91 5.09
CA GLN A 41 -23.04 -6.34 4.38
C GLN A 41 -21.78 -5.91 5.16
N LYS A 42 -20.62 -6.45 4.75
CA LYS A 42 -19.32 -6.08 5.31
C LYS A 42 -18.65 -5.00 4.47
N GLN A 43 -18.05 -4.03 5.13
CA GLN A 43 -17.18 -3.01 4.54
C GLN A 43 -15.84 -2.97 5.31
N LEU A 44 -14.76 -2.56 4.65
CA LEU A 44 -13.48 -2.29 5.33
C LEU A 44 -13.68 -1.23 6.42
N ALA A 45 -13.31 -1.58 7.65
CA ALA A 45 -13.40 -0.68 8.79
C ALA A 45 -12.20 0.28 8.85
N GLY A 46 -12.41 1.44 9.48
CA GLY A 46 -11.35 2.39 9.81
C GLY A 46 -11.06 3.46 8.75
N LYS A 47 -9.93 4.16 8.93
CA LYS A 47 -9.49 5.25 8.04
C LYS A 47 -8.84 4.71 6.76
N LYS A 48 -8.57 5.62 5.82
CA LYS A 48 -7.87 5.32 4.57
C LYS A 48 -6.47 4.75 4.88
N LEU A 49 -6.12 3.66 4.21
CA LEU A 49 -4.79 3.06 4.29
C LEU A 49 -3.71 4.01 3.77
N ALA A 50 -2.47 3.82 4.22
CA ALA A 50 -1.31 4.53 3.72
C ALA A 50 -0.28 3.53 3.16
N ILE A 51 0.22 3.81 1.96
CA ILE A 51 1.32 3.08 1.32
C ILE A 51 2.57 3.95 1.43
N VAL A 52 3.62 3.43 2.08
CA VAL A 52 4.85 4.18 2.36
C VAL A 52 6.07 3.43 1.82
N PRO A 53 6.45 3.61 0.54
CA PRO A 53 7.69 3.08 -0.01
C PRO A 53 8.94 3.69 0.66
N ILE A 54 9.95 2.84 0.87
CA ILE A 54 11.32 3.26 1.15
C ILE A 54 12.03 3.55 -0.17
N LEU A 55 12.48 4.79 -0.35
CA LEU A 55 13.16 5.22 -1.55
C LEU A 55 14.55 4.58 -1.67
N ARG A 56 15.00 4.22 -2.88
CA ARG A 56 14.29 4.32 -4.17
C ARG A 56 13.59 3.03 -4.58
N ALA A 57 14.01 1.89 -4.03
CA ALA A 57 13.59 0.57 -4.49
C ALA A 57 12.09 0.32 -4.29
N GLY A 58 11.49 0.86 -3.22
CA GLY A 58 10.07 0.64 -2.90
C GLY A 58 9.09 1.25 -3.91
N ILE A 59 9.51 2.24 -4.72
CA ILE A 59 8.62 2.89 -5.71
C ILE A 59 8.05 1.89 -6.71
N GLY A 60 8.85 0.87 -7.10
CA GLY A 60 8.42 -0.10 -8.11
C GLY A 60 7.23 -0.97 -7.68
N MET A 61 6.83 -0.92 -6.41
CA MET A 61 5.73 -1.71 -5.86
C MET A 61 4.46 -0.88 -5.60
N VAL A 62 4.54 0.45 -5.73
CA VAL A 62 3.48 1.36 -5.30
C VAL A 62 2.26 1.24 -6.20
N ASP A 63 2.47 1.21 -7.52
CA ASP A 63 1.37 1.16 -8.49
C ASP A 63 0.56 -0.15 -8.35
N GLY A 64 1.25 -1.29 -8.21
CA GLY A 64 0.63 -2.59 -7.96
C GLY A 64 -0.21 -2.64 -6.69
N LEU A 65 0.24 -2.01 -5.60
CA LEU A 65 -0.55 -1.90 -4.36
C LEU A 65 -1.72 -0.91 -4.49
N LEU A 66 -1.52 0.23 -5.16
CA LEU A 66 -2.58 1.20 -5.41
C LEU A 66 -3.69 0.66 -6.31
N SER A 67 -3.36 -0.29 -7.20
CA SER A 67 -4.37 -0.98 -8.02
C SER A 67 -5.41 -1.73 -7.18
N LEU A 68 -5.01 -2.24 -6.01
CA LEU A 68 -5.89 -2.94 -5.07
C LEU A 68 -6.62 -1.97 -4.12
N VAL A 69 -5.94 -0.91 -3.68
CA VAL A 69 -6.51 0.09 -2.77
C VAL A 69 -6.30 1.51 -3.32
N PRO A 70 -7.12 1.95 -4.30
CA PRO A 70 -6.94 3.26 -4.94
C PRO A 70 -7.13 4.45 -3.99
N ALA A 71 -7.87 4.23 -2.89
CA ALA A 71 -8.14 5.26 -1.89
C ALA A 71 -6.96 5.47 -0.91
N ALA A 72 -5.92 4.64 -0.99
CA ALA A 72 -4.78 4.75 -0.10
C ALA A 72 -3.99 6.04 -0.33
N LYS A 73 -3.51 6.66 0.74
CA LYS A 73 -2.60 7.80 0.66
C LYS A 73 -1.17 7.30 0.45
N VAL A 74 -0.34 8.09 -0.23
CA VAL A 74 1.06 7.71 -0.47
C VAL A 74 1.98 8.62 0.33
N GLY A 75 2.75 8.03 1.25
CA GLY A 75 3.87 8.67 1.94
C GLY A 75 5.20 8.21 1.34
N HIS A 76 6.29 8.92 1.61
CA HIS A 76 7.61 8.51 1.14
C HIS A 76 8.63 8.66 2.27
N ILE A 77 9.44 7.62 2.46
CA ILE A 77 10.59 7.64 3.37
C ILE A 77 11.85 7.43 2.54
N GLY A 78 12.81 8.35 2.65
CA GLY A 78 14.10 8.25 2.01
C GLY A 78 15.15 7.80 3.01
N MET A 79 15.68 6.60 2.81
CA MET A 79 16.76 6.05 3.61
C MET A 79 17.75 5.34 2.69
N TYR A 80 19.04 5.42 3.03
CA TYR A 80 20.05 4.55 2.43
C TYR A 80 20.83 3.86 3.53
N ARG A 81 21.48 2.75 3.21
CA ARG A 81 22.34 2.04 4.15
C ARG A 81 23.76 2.58 4.00
N ASP A 82 24.32 3.08 5.09
CA ASP A 82 25.73 3.46 5.15
C ASP A 82 26.63 2.23 4.88
N GLU A 83 27.65 2.39 4.04
CA GLU A 83 28.44 1.25 3.54
C GLU A 83 29.40 0.68 4.59
N GLU A 84 29.81 1.49 5.58
CA GLU A 84 30.79 1.09 6.60
C GLU A 84 30.10 0.59 7.88
N THR A 85 29.12 1.36 8.36
CA THR A 85 28.40 1.09 9.62
C THR A 85 27.22 0.13 9.43
N LEU A 86 26.76 -0.04 8.18
CA LEU A 86 25.55 -0.77 7.81
C LEU A 86 24.27 -0.22 8.43
N GLN A 87 24.31 0.97 9.02
CA GLN A 87 23.16 1.62 9.62
C GLN A 87 22.33 2.35 8.57
N PRO A 88 21.01 2.42 8.75
CA PRO A 88 20.18 3.28 7.93
C PRO A 88 20.46 4.76 8.22
N VAL A 89 20.58 5.56 7.18
CA VAL A 89 20.64 7.01 7.25
C VAL A 89 19.38 7.56 6.60
N GLU A 90 18.56 8.24 7.41
CA GLU A 90 17.35 8.92 6.97
C GLU A 90 17.69 10.28 6.34
N TYR A 91 17.08 10.58 5.21
CA TYR A 91 17.23 11.88 4.53
C TYR A 91 15.91 12.51 4.08
N LEU A 92 14.79 11.77 4.16
CA LEU A 92 13.47 12.28 3.81
C LEU A 92 12.38 11.54 4.59
N VAL A 93 11.48 12.29 5.21
CA VAL A 93 10.21 11.76 5.72
C VAL A 93 9.11 12.69 5.26
N LYS A 94 8.22 12.19 4.40
CA LYS A 94 7.04 12.91 3.95
C LYS A 94 5.83 12.00 4.01
N LEU A 95 5.09 12.11 5.10
CA LEU A 95 3.93 11.27 5.37
C LEU A 95 2.62 12.08 5.27
N PRO A 96 1.49 11.44 4.98
CA PRO A 96 0.16 12.03 5.15
C PRO A 96 -0.06 12.56 6.57
N GLU A 97 -0.75 13.69 6.71
CA GLU A 97 -0.98 14.37 8.00
C GLU A 97 -1.82 13.56 9.00
N ASP A 98 -2.56 12.55 8.52
CA ASP A 98 -3.48 11.72 9.30
C ASP A 98 -3.00 10.27 9.47
N ILE A 99 -1.68 10.06 9.40
CA ILE A 99 -1.04 8.78 9.72
C ILE A 99 -0.95 8.65 11.25
N ASP A 100 -2.01 8.14 11.88
CA ASP A 100 -2.02 7.68 13.28
C ASP A 100 -1.99 6.15 13.33
#